data_AF-A0A1X1TRA8-F1
#
_entry.id   AF-A0A1X1TRA8-F1
#
_cell.length_a   1.000
_cell.length_b   1.000
_cell.length_c   1.000
_cell.angle_alpha   90.00
_cell.angle_beta   90.00
_cell.angle_gamma   90.00
#
_symmetry.space_group_name_H-M   'P 1'
#
loop_
_entity.id
_entity.type
_entity.pdbx_description
1 polymer ?
#
loop_
_entity_poly.entity_id
_entity_poly.type
_entity_poly.pdbx_seq_one_letter_code
_entity_poly.pdbx_strand_id
1 'polypeptide(L)'
;MKSISTALAAGALAIAGALSTGIAGAEPDTIVAVQGPATQPIGTQGTVPEGPGVHGWTVSDLRPSSDAIPYQPRGTLWEVTATDEAIQGTVFPIVANFSARSASGQSYQSLFTVPTTHGIVPTALTQGQRASGKLYFDVTGDAPTSIVYQTAGADLARWVVPAPQPQAPAAPQTPASSGAAGEQAPSPARPPSSRPATPPPASAGTPLPAGSSGTPLPAGS
;
A
#
# COMPACT_ATOMS: atom_id res chain seq x y z
N MET A 1 27.35 -36.65 -1.23
CA MET A 1 26.14 -36.30 -0.46
C MET A 1 26.57 -35.62 0.82
N LYS A 2 26.31 -34.33 0.98
CA LYS A 2 26.62 -33.56 2.19
C LYS A 2 25.35 -32.82 2.59
N SER A 3 24.71 -33.33 3.64
CA SER A 3 23.50 -32.80 4.24
C SER A 3 23.82 -31.51 4.98
N ILE A 4 23.11 -30.42 4.68
CA ILE A 4 23.22 -29.17 5.43
C ILE A 4 21.93 -29.05 6.25
N SER A 5 22.07 -29.21 7.56
CA SER A 5 20.97 -29.14 8.53
C SER A 5 20.52 -27.70 8.73
N THR A 6 19.25 -27.42 8.43
CA THR A 6 18.59 -26.14 8.71
C THR A 6 18.15 -26.11 10.18
N ALA A 7 18.72 -25.21 10.96
CA ALA A 7 18.20 -24.86 12.28
C ALA A 7 17.06 -23.85 12.12
N LEU A 8 15.83 -24.25 12.47
CA LEU A 8 14.72 -23.31 12.68
C LEU A 8 14.93 -22.60 14.03
N ALA A 9 15.23 -21.30 13.98
CA ALA A 9 15.09 -20.42 15.13
C ALA A 9 13.60 -20.04 15.25
N ALA A 10 12.92 -20.59 16.26
CA ALA A 10 11.56 -20.20 16.62
C ALA A 10 11.59 -18.78 17.21
N GLY A 11 11.08 -17.80 16.47
CA GLY A 11 10.79 -16.47 16.98
C GLY A 11 9.60 -16.52 17.94
N ALA A 12 9.79 -16.01 19.16
CA ALA A 12 8.76 -15.94 20.19
C ALA A 12 7.66 -14.95 19.80
N LEU A 13 6.41 -15.43 19.72
CA LEU A 13 5.22 -14.58 19.65
C LEU A 13 4.81 -14.20 21.08
N ALA A 14 4.96 -12.92 21.43
CA ALA A 14 4.35 -12.35 22.62
C ALA A 14 2.84 -12.17 22.36
N ILE A 15 2.02 -12.99 23.01
CA ILE A 15 0.55 -12.90 22.96
C ILE A 15 0.07 -12.07 24.15
N ALA A 16 -0.41 -10.87 23.87
CA ALA A 16 -1.25 -10.12 24.80
C ALA A 16 -2.71 -10.32 24.37
N GLY A 17 -3.41 -11.23 25.06
CA GLY A 17 -4.84 -11.48 24.90
C GLY A 17 -5.34 -12.20 26.13
N ALA A 18 -5.99 -11.46 27.02
CA ALA A 18 -6.38 -11.91 28.35
C ALA A 18 -7.85 -12.38 28.43
N LEU A 19 -8.09 -13.28 29.39
CA LEU A 19 -9.33 -13.61 30.10
C LEU A 19 -10.42 -14.44 29.38
N SER A 20 -10.54 -15.71 29.80
CA SER A 20 -11.81 -16.30 30.24
C SER A 20 -11.53 -17.51 31.15
N THR A 21 -12.15 -17.49 32.32
CA THR A 21 -12.06 -18.46 33.42
C THR A 21 -12.86 -19.74 33.15
N GLY A 22 -12.25 -20.89 33.47
CA GLY A 22 -12.92 -22.10 34.00
C GLY A 22 -13.60 -23.05 33.01
N ILE A 23 -13.06 -24.27 32.85
CA ILE A 23 -13.62 -25.53 33.38
C ILE A 23 -12.55 -26.63 33.27
N ALA A 24 -12.43 -27.45 34.31
CA ALA A 24 -11.58 -28.63 34.35
C ALA A 24 -12.29 -29.82 33.71
N GLY A 25 -11.59 -30.57 32.85
CA GLY A 25 -11.97 -31.91 32.43
C GLY A 25 -11.97 -32.12 30.91
N ALA A 26 -11.35 -33.24 30.52
CA ALA A 26 -11.32 -33.85 29.18
C ALA A 26 -10.33 -33.25 28.16
N GLU A 27 -9.30 -34.07 27.86
CA GLU A 27 -8.59 -34.27 26.58
C GLU A 27 -8.02 -33.03 25.85
N PRO A 28 -6.76 -33.04 25.39
CA PRO A 28 -6.23 -31.96 24.56
C PRO A 28 -6.85 -32.06 23.16
N ASP A 29 -8.13 -31.70 23.01
CA ASP A 29 -8.66 -31.23 21.75
C ASP A 29 -7.99 -29.87 21.52
N THR A 30 -6.85 -29.90 20.84
CA THR A 30 -6.21 -28.68 20.37
C THR A 30 -7.18 -28.05 19.40
N ILE A 31 -8.00 -27.12 19.89
CA ILE A 31 -8.76 -26.20 19.06
C ILE A 31 -7.71 -25.36 18.34
N VAL A 32 -7.27 -25.84 17.17
CA VAL A 32 -6.40 -25.07 16.28
C VAL A 32 -7.29 -23.94 15.79
N ALA A 33 -7.15 -22.75 16.38
CA ALA A 33 -7.77 -21.56 15.84
C ALA A 33 -7.32 -21.45 14.39
N VAL A 34 -8.26 -21.55 13.45
CA VAL A 34 -8.00 -21.26 12.04
C VAL A 34 -7.61 -19.79 11.99
N GLN A 35 -6.30 -19.52 11.95
CA GLN A 35 -5.78 -18.18 11.80
C GLN A 35 -6.24 -17.69 10.43
N GLY A 36 -7.06 -16.64 10.41
CA GLY A 36 -7.42 -15.97 9.17
C GLY A 36 -6.19 -15.38 8.48
N PRO A 37 -6.31 -14.93 7.22
CA PRO A 37 -5.19 -14.34 6.50
C PRO A 37 -4.58 -13.18 7.27
N ALA A 38 -3.26 -13.01 7.15
CA ALA A 38 -2.60 -11.81 7.62
C ALA A 38 -3.30 -10.58 7.00
N THR A 39 -3.81 -9.69 7.85
CA THR A 39 -4.53 -8.50 7.42
C THR A 39 -3.70 -7.27 7.74
N GLN A 40 -3.48 -6.43 6.73
CA GLN A 40 -2.74 -5.17 6.82
C GLN A 40 -3.51 -4.04 6.14
N PRO A 41 -3.22 -2.78 6.45
CA PRO A 41 -3.79 -1.67 5.70
C PRO A 41 -3.20 -1.60 4.28
N ILE A 42 -4.01 -1.15 3.33
CA ILE A 42 -3.54 -0.72 2.00
C ILE A 42 -2.40 0.30 2.19
N GLY A 43 -1.33 0.14 1.40
CA GLY A 43 -0.08 0.90 1.49
C GLY A 43 1.00 0.26 2.36
N THR A 44 0.69 -0.84 3.07
CA THR A 44 1.66 -1.57 3.91
C THR A 44 2.10 -2.88 3.24
N GLN A 45 3.37 -3.25 3.44
CA GLN A 45 3.90 -4.52 2.97
C GLN A 45 3.34 -5.69 3.79
N GLY A 46 2.81 -6.70 3.10
CA GLY A 46 2.41 -7.98 3.66
C GLY A 46 3.31 -9.11 3.14
N THR A 47 3.60 -10.07 4.01
CA THR A 47 4.47 -11.20 3.69
C THR A 47 3.66 -12.39 3.24
N VAL A 48 4.01 -13.00 2.12
CA VAL A 48 3.34 -14.20 1.59
C VAL A 48 4.38 -15.29 1.31
N PRO A 49 4.46 -16.32 2.16
CA PRO A 49 5.25 -17.52 1.87
C PRO A 49 4.58 -18.31 0.73
N GLU A 50 5.28 -18.52 -0.38
CA GLU A 50 4.77 -19.30 -1.51
C GLU A 50 5.91 -20.06 -2.20
N GLY A 51 5.74 -21.39 -2.33
CA GLY A 51 6.77 -22.26 -2.88
C GLY A 51 8.08 -22.21 -2.08
N PRO A 52 9.25 -22.09 -2.75
CA PRO A 52 10.55 -22.06 -2.08
C PRO A 52 10.96 -20.67 -1.54
N GLY A 53 10.11 -19.65 -1.69
CA GLY A 53 10.45 -18.27 -1.38
C GLY A 53 9.40 -17.54 -0.54
N VAL A 54 9.69 -16.28 -0.26
CA VAL A 54 8.82 -15.38 0.50
C VAL A 54 8.67 -14.07 -0.27
N HIS A 55 7.43 -13.73 -0.60
CA HIS A 55 7.07 -12.48 -1.24
C HIS A 55 6.82 -11.38 -0.20
N GLY A 56 7.12 -10.15 -0.58
CA GLY A 56 6.82 -8.92 0.16
C GLY A 56 5.91 -8.01 -0.64
N TRP A 57 4.62 -8.31 -0.65
CA TRP A 57 3.64 -7.57 -1.44
C TRP A 57 3.21 -6.27 -0.76
N THR A 58 3.34 -5.15 -1.47
CA THR A 58 2.71 -3.88 -1.09
C THR A 58 1.62 -3.56 -2.09
N VAL A 59 0.38 -3.41 -1.62
CA VAL A 59 -0.77 -3.04 -2.45
C VAL A 59 -1.27 -1.67 -2.03
N SER A 60 -1.42 -0.76 -2.99
CA SER A 60 -1.72 0.66 -2.79
C SER A 60 -2.73 1.18 -3.82
N ASP A 61 -3.30 2.36 -3.57
CA ASP A 61 -4.14 3.09 -4.52
C ASP A 61 -5.35 2.31 -5.05
N LEU A 62 -6.10 1.61 -4.19
CA LEU A 62 -7.35 0.95 -4.60
C LEU A 62 -8.41 1.99 -5.00
N ARG A 63 -8.70 2.09 -6.30
CA ARG A 63 -9.61 3.09 -6.85
C ARG A 63 -10.17 2.71 -8.23
N PRO A 64 -11.25 3.38 -8.71
CA PRO A 64 -11.63 3.33 -10.12
C PRO A 64 -10.49 3.79 -11.02
N SER A 65 -10.28 3.09 -12.14
CA SER A 65 -9.25 3.39 -13.12
C SER A 65 -9.80 4.23 -14.28
N SER A 66 -8.97 5.12 -14.81
CA SER A 66 -9.21 5.82 -16.07
C SER A 66 -8.35 5.30 -17.23
N ASP A 67 -7.57 4.24 -16.99
CA ASP A 67 -6.63 3.73 -17.99
C ASP A 67 -7.37 3.00 -19.12
N ALA A 68 -6.92 3.22 -20.35
CA ALA A 68 -7.40 2.47 -21.51
C ALA A 68 -6.57 1.17 -21.65
N ILE A 69 -7.22 0.04 -21.39
CA ILE A 69 -6.65 -1.30 -21.55
C ILE A 69 -7.43 -2.08 -22.63
N PRO A 70 -6.85 -3.12 -23.26
CA PRO A 70 -7.52 -3.93 -24.27
C PRO A 70 -8.54 -4.90 -23.63
N TYR A 71 -9.48 -4.35 -22.87
CA TYR A 71 -10.55 -5.06 -22.18
C TYR A 71 -11.76 -4.15 -22.08
N GLN A 72 -12.95 -4.69 -22.32
CA GLN A 72 -14.22 -3.98 -22.20
C GLN A 72 -14.88 -4.33 -20.85
N PRO A 73 -14.88 -3.43 -19.86
CA PRO A 73 -15.49 -3.71 -18.56
C PRO A 73 -16.99 -3.95 -18.65
N ARG A 74 -17.48 -4.91 -17.88
CA ARG A 74 -18.91 -5.11 -17.64
C ARG A 74 -19.45 -4.15 -16.59
N GLY A 75 -18.60 -3.78 -15.63
CA GLY A 75 -18.89 -2.78 -14.61
C GLY A 75 -17.92 -1.61 -14.69
N THR A 76 -17.33 -1.26 -13.56
CA THR A 76 -16.30 -0.23 -13.48
C THR A 76 -14.93 -0.88 -13.47
N LEU A 77 -13.99 -0.39 -14.29
CA LEU A 77 -12.60 -0.79 -14.18
C LEU A 77 -12.01 -0.21 -12.90
N TRP A 78 -11.43 -1.06 -12.06
CA TRP A 78 -10.67 -0.66 -10.88
C TRP A 78 -9.20 -1.02 -11.04
N GLU A 79 -8.35 -0.28 -10.34
CA GLU A 79 -6.92 -0.52 -10.30
C GLU A 79 -6.38 -0.51 -8.86
N VAL A 80 -5.22 -1.14 -8.70
CA VAL A 80 -4.28 -0.92 -7.58
C VAL A 80 -2.87 -0.83 -8.15
N THR A 81 -1.98 -0.16 -7.42
CA THR A 81 -0.54 -0.30 -7.60
C THR A 81 -0.04 -1.42 -6.69
N ALA A 82 0.55 -2.46 -7.27
CA ALA A 82 1.15 -3.58 -6.55
C ALA A 82 2.68 -3.58 -6.75
N THR A 83 3.42 -3.79 -5.67
CA THR A 83 4.86 -4.01 -5.69
C THR A 83 5.17 -5.34 -5.02
N ASP A 84 5.84 -6.23 -5.74
CA ASP A 84 6.39 -7.46 -5.19
C ASP A 84 7.86 -7.28 -4.85
N GLU A 85 8.30 -7.90 -3.76
CA GLU A 85 9.69 -7.98 -3.35
C GLU A 85 10.03 -9.43 -3.03
N ALA A 86 11.12 -9.94 -3.58
CA ALA A 86 11.67 -11.23 -3.19
C ALA A 86 12.37 -11.10 -1.83
N ILE A 87 11.62 -11.17 -0.73
CA ILE A 87 12.20 -11.06 0.64
C ILE A 87 13.20 -12.19 0.88
N GLN A 88 12.82 -13.42 0.49
CA GLN A 88 13.67 -14.60 0.63
C GLN A 88 13.56 -15.51 -0.60
N GLY A 89 14.71 -16.00 -1.07
CA GLY A 89 14.77 -16.91 -2.22
C GLY A 89 14.45 -16.22 -3.55
N THR A 90 14.13 -17.03 -4.56
CA THR A 90 13.62 -16.54 -5.85
C THR A 90 12.11 -16.73 -5.88
N VAL A 91 11.40 -15.67 -6.28
CA VAL A 91 9.94 -15.67 -6.36
C VAL A 91 9.47 -15.25 -7.75
N PHE A 92 8.23 -15.60 -8.09
CA PHE A 92 7.59 -15.24 -9.35
C PHE A 92 6.27 -14.54 -9.05
N PRO A 93 6.09 -13.25 -9.40
CA PRO A 93 4.84 -12.55 -9.15
C PRO A 93 3.65 -13.28 -9.81
N ILE A 94 2.64 -13.69 -9.04
CA ILE A 94 1.46 -14.40 -9.55
C ILE A 94 0.23 -13.48 -9.50
N VAL A 95 0.01 -12.73 -10.57
CA VAL A 95 -1.11 -11.76 -10.64
C VAL A 95 -2.48 -12.44 -10.51
N ALA A 96 -2.60 -13.68 -10.96
CA ALA A 96 -3.84 -14.48 -10.89
C ALA A 96 -4.28 -14.80 -9.45
N ASN A 97 -3.39 -14.67 -8.45
CA ASN A 97 -3.74 -14.91 -7.05
C ASN A 97 -4.42 -13.71 -6.39
N PHE A 98 -4.53 -12.57 -7.07
CA PHE A 98 -5.18 -11.38 -6.53
C PHE A 98 -6.66 -11.30 -6.87
N SER A 99 -7.47 -10.93 -5.89
CA SER A 99 -8.88 -10.54 -6.06
C SER A 99 -9.18 -9.28 -5.26
N ALA A 100 -10.01 -8.40 -5.82
CA ALA A 100 -10.60 -7.30 -5.08
C ALA A 100 -11.89 -7.76 -4.40
N ARG A 101 -12.11 -7.42 -3.13
CA ARG A 101 -13.33 -7.81 -2.39
C ARG A 101 -14.06 -6.62 -1.81
N SER A 102 -15.38 -6.61 -1.97
CA SER A 102 -16.27 -5.62 -1.36
C SER A 102 -16.61 -5.98 0.09
N ALA A 103 -17.13 -5.02 0.84
CA ALA A 103 -17.65 -5.24 2.20
C ALA A 103 -18.87 -6.19 2.24
N SER A 104 -19.61 -6.30 1.13
CA SER A 104 -20.75 -7.22 0.97
C SER A 104 -20.33 -8.66 0.65
N GLY A 105 -19.02 -8.93 0.50
CA GLY A 105 -18.48 -10.25 0.23
C GLY A 105 -18.35 -10.61 -1.24
N GLN A 106 -18.62 -9.67 -2.16
CA GLN A 106 -18.36 -9.88 -3.59
C GLN A 106 -16.86 -9.92 -3.86
N SER A 107 -16.44 -10.77 -4.80
CA SER A 107 -15.04 -10.94 -5.18
C SER A 107 -14.87 -10.78 -6.68
N TYR A 108 -13.90 -9.94 -7.07
CA TYR A 108 -13.58 -9.61 -8.46
C TYR A 108 -12.15 -10.07 -8.73
N GLN A 109 -12.02 -11.07 -9.60
CA GLN A 109 -10.74 -11.64 -9.99
C GLN A 109 -9.89 -10.61 -10.75
N SER A 110 -8.57 -10.63 -10.54
CA SER A 110 -7.64 -9.83 -11.33
C SER A 110 -7.77 -10.12 -12.83
N LEU A 111 -7.65 -9.11 -13.67
CA LEU A 111 -7.65 -9.22 -15.13
C LEU A 111 -6.27 -9.65 -15.67
N PHE A 112 -5.69 -10.71 -15.10
CA PHE A 112 -4.31 -11.13 -15.33
C PHE A 112 -4.01 -11.62 -16.77
N THR A 113 -5.05 -11.97 -17.53
CA THR A 113 -4.93 -12.38 -18.93
C THR A 113 -4.95 -11.20 -19.91
N VAL A 114 -5.28 -10.01 -19.44
CA VAL A 114 -5.32 -8.79 -20.26
C VAL A 114 -3.92 -8.18 -20.29
N PRO A 115 -3.29 -8.06 -21.48
CA PRO A 115 -2.00 -7.41 -21.59
C PRO A 115 -2.15 -5.91 -21.32
N THR A 116 -1.45 -5.38 -20.33
CA THR A 116 -1.54 -3.97 -19.95
C THR A 116 -0.15 -3.36 -19.87
N THR A 117 0.05 -2.18 -20.47
CA THR A 117 1.36 -1.50 -20.50
C THR A 117 1.82 -1.05 -19.12
N HIS A 118 0.88 -0.72 -18.23
CA HIS A 118 1.16 -0.33 -16.86
C HIS A 118 1.11 -1.51 -15.87
N GLY A 119 0.83 -2.72 -16.35
CA GLY A 119 0.72 -3.90 -15.50
C GLY A 119 2.04 -4.28 -14.86
N ILE A 120 1.99 -4.91 -13.68
CA ILE A 120 3.18 -5.55 -13.14
C ILE A 120 3.64 -6.66 -14.09
N VAL A 121 4.94 -6.71 -14.38
CA VAL A 121 5.51 -7.71 -15.28
C VAL A 121 5.93 -8.95 -14.46
N PRO A 122 5.31 -10.12 -14.68
CA PRO A 122 5.56 -11.32 -13.87
C PRO A 122 6.86 -12.02 -14.31
N THR A 123 7.99 -11.44 -13.95
CA THR A 123 9.33 -12.00 -14.20
C THR A 123 9.94 -12.50 -12.90
N ALA A 124 10.89 -13.45 -13.00
CA ALA A 124 11.58 -13.99 -11.83
C ALA A 124 12.29 -12.87 -11.05
N LEU A 125 12.02 -12.79 -9.75
CA LEU A 125 12.69 -11.88 -8.83
C LEU A 125 13.63 -12.68 -7.94
N THR A 126 14.93 -12.44 -8.06
CA THR A 126 15.92 -12.97 -7.11
C THR A 126 15.89 -12.17 -5.81
N GLN A 127 16.35 -12.75 -4.71
CA GLN A 127 16.26 -12.14 -3.38
C GLN A 127 16.74 -10.67 -3.37
N GLY A 128 15.91 -9.78 -2.83
CA GLY A 128 16.11 -8.33 -2.78
C GLY A 128 15.64 -7.56 -4.03
N GLN A 129 15.30 -8.25 -5.13
CA GLN A 129 14.71 -7.61 -6.31
C GLN A 129 13.23 -7.29 -6.08
N ARG A 130 12.74 -6.29 -6.84
CA ARG A 130 11.35 -5.87 -6.82
C ARG A 130 10.79 -5.66 -8.21
N ALA A 131 9.50 -5.89 -8.37
CA ALA A 131 8.73 -5.47 -9.53
C ALA A 131 7.52 -4.66 -9.06
N SER A 132 7.16 -3.62 -9.80
CA SER A 132 6.00 -2.78 -9.50
C SER A 132 5.17 -2.55 -10.75
N GLY A 133 3.86 -2.43 -10.57
CA GLY A 133 2.92 -2.11 -11.64
C GLY A 133 1.48 -2.22 -11.18
N LYS A 134 0.56 -1.97 -12.10
CA LYS A 134 -0.87 -1.98 -11.84
C LYS A 134 -1.45 -3.39 -11.89
N LEU A 135 -2.45 -3.65 -11.07
CA LEU A 135 -3.40 -4.75 -11.24
C LEU A 135 -4.77 -4.14 -11.53
N TYR A 136 -5.55 -4.80 -12.38
CA TYR A 136 -6.88 -4.32 -12.78
C TYR A 136 -7.97 -5.33 -12.42
N PHE A 137 -9.17 -4.82 -12.15
CA PHE A 137 -10.35 -5.61 -11.79
C PHE A 137 -11.58 -5.05 -12.51
N ASP A 138 -12.47 -5.94 -12.96
CA ASP A 138 -13.79 -5.55 -13.46
C ASP A 138 -14.82 -5.65 -12.33
N VAL A 139 -15.17 -4.52 -11.73
CA VAL A 139 -16.07 -4.45 -10.58
C VAL A 139 -17.50 -4.29 -11.06
N THR A 140 -18.25 -5.38 -10.99
CA THR A 140 -19.64 -5.48 -11.47
C THR A 140 -20.71 -5.28 -10.40
N GLY A 141 -20.31 -4.93 -9.17
CA GLY A 141 -21.20 -4.70 -8.04
C GLY A 141 -20.64 -3.66 -7.08
N ASP A 142 -20.71 -3.92 -5.78
CA ASP A 142 -20.24 -3.00 -4.74
C ASP A 142 -18.75 -2.69 -4.86
N ALA A 143 -18.38 -1.46 -4.50
CA ALA A 143 -16.99 -1.03 -4.50
C ALA A 143 -16.12 -1.93 -3.60
N PRO A 144 -14.93 -2.36 -4.08
CA PRO A 144 -14.01 -3.13 -3.26
C PRO A 144 -13.44 -2.28 -2.13
N THR A 145 -13.30 -2.89 -0.95
CA THR A 145 -12.68 -2.30 0.23
C THR A 145 -11.40 -3.02 0.62
N SER A 146 -11.05 -4.09 -0.09
CA SER A 146 -9.83 -4.86 0.15
C SER A 146 -9.31 -5.54 -1.10
N ILE A 147 -8.01 -5.85 -1.09
CA ILE A 147 -7.37 -6.79 -2.00
C ILE A 147 -6.95 -8.01 -1.20
N VAL A 148 -7.17 -9.20 -1.76
CA VAL A 148 -6.79 -10.48 -1.18
C VAL A 148 -5.83 -11.21 -2.11
N TYR A 149 -4.78 -11.79 -1.53
CA TYR A 149 -3.92 -12.77 -2.18
C TYR A 149 -4.31 -14.16 -1.71
N GLN A 150 -4.69 -15.03 -2.63
CA GLN A 150 -5.22 -16.36 -2.35
C GLN A 150 -4.50 -17.43 -3.18
N THR A 151 -4.21 -18.57 -2.56
CA THR A 151 -3.62 -19.74 -3.24
C THR A 151 -4.40 -20.99 -2.86
N ALA A 152 -4.68 -21.87 -3.83
CA ALA A 152 -5.40 -23.13 -3.61
C ALA A 152 -6.71 -23.01 -2.79
N GLY A 153 -7.41 -21.87 -2.91
CA GLY A 153 -8.67 -21.61 -2.18
C GLY A 153 -8.49 -21.07 -0.75
N ALA A 154 -7.27 -20.84 -0.29
CA ALA A 154 -6.98 -20.22 1.00
C ALA A 154 -6.47 -18.79 0.83
N ASP A 155 -6.99 -17.86 1.63
CA ASP A 155 -6.47 -16.50 1.71
C ASP A 155 -5.15 -16.51 2.49
N LEU A 156 -4.08 -15.98 1.88
CA LEU A 156 -2.78 -15.86 2.55
C LEU A 156 -2.56 -14.47 3.12
N ALA A 157 -3.02 -13.43 2.41
CA ALA A 157 -2.87 -12.05 2.81
C ALA A 157 -4.04 -11.20 2.35
N ARG A 158 -4.36 -10.16 3.14
CA ARG A 158 -5.41 -9.19 2.83
C ARG A 158 -4.94 -7.77 3.13
N TRP A 159 -5.10 -6.88 2.17
CA TRP A 159 -4.91 -5.44 2.32
C TRP A 159 -6.26 -4.74 2.36
N VAL A 160 -6.57 -4.01 3.43
CA VAL A 160 -7.87 -3.38 3.64
C VAL A 160 -7.72 -1.86 3.63
N VAL A 161 -8.66 -1.16 3.00
CA VAL A 161 -8.74 0.31 3.11
C VAL A 161 -8.93 0.67 4.58
N PRO A 162 -8.04 1.48 5.19
CA PRO A 162 -8.21 1.89 6.57
C PRO A 162 -9.57 2.54 6.80
N ALA A 163 -10.22 2.21 7.91
CA ALA A 163 -11.40 2.95 8.32
C ALA A 163 -11.01 4.43 8.53
N PRO A 164 -11.86 5.40 8.13
CA PRO A 164 -11.62 6.80 8.42
C PRO A 164 -11.37 6.97 9.92
N GLN A 165 -10.18 7.44 10.31
CA GLN A 165 -9.91 7.70 11.71
C GLN A 165 -10.80 8.85 12.18
N PRO A 166 -11.50 8.71 13.33
CA PRO A 166 -12.20 9.84 13.92
C PRO A 166 -11.19 10.97 14.14
N GLN A 167 -11.44 12.13 13.52
CA GLN A 167 -10.66 13.32 13.84
C GLN A 167 -10.82 13.59 15.34
N ALA A 168 -9.70 13.63 16.06
CA ALA A 168 -9.72 13.99 17.47
C ALA A 168 -10.44 15.36 17.61
N PRO A 169 -11.41 15.50 18.54
CA PRO A 169 -12.06 16.78 18.75
C PRO A 169 -11.01 17.87 18.98
N ALA A 170 -11.13 18.99 18.27
CA ALA A 170 -10.32 20.16 18.54
C ALA A 170 -10.46 20.50 20.04
N ALA A 171 -9.33 20.59 20.75
CA ALA A 171 -9.34 20.96 22.16
C ALA A 171 -10.10 22.30 22.33
N PRO A 172 -11.00 22.42 23.32
CA PRO A 172 -11.72 23.66 23.56
C PRO A 172 -10.73 24.82 23.75
N GLN A 173 -10.76 25.81 22.85
CA GLN A 173 -10.12 27.08 23.13
C GLN A 173 -10.93 27.76 24.22
N THR A 174 -10.37 27.90 25.41
CA THR A 174 -10.99 28.65 26.50
C THR A 174 -11.18 30.11 26.04
N PRO A 175 -12.39 30.68 26.16
CA PRO A 175 -12.60 32.09 25.90
C PRO A 175 -11.77 32.90 26.89
N ALA A 176 -10.89 33.78 26.40
CA ALA A 176 -10.28 34.80 27.24
C ALA A 176 -11.37 35.78 27.66
N SER A 177 -11.70 35.81 28.96
CA SER A 177 -12.62 36.77 29.55
C SER A 177 -12.12 38.19 29.31
N SER A 178 -12.83 38.95 28.49
CA SER A 178 -12.65 40.39 28.35
C SER A 178 -13.14 41.10 29.62
N GLY A 179 -12.22 41.41 30.53
CA GLY A 179 -12.43 42.32 31.66
C GLY A 179 -11.56 43.56 31.50
N ALA A 180 -12.19 44.73 31.49
CA ALA A 180 -11.58 46.01 31.18
C ALA A 180 -10.88 46.69 32.39
N ALA A 181 -9.87 47.48 32.05
CA ALA A 181 -9.30 48.67 32.72
C ALA A 181 -8.54 48.51 34.06
N GLY A 182 -7.22 48.72 33.97
CA GLY A 182 -6.30 49.00 35.06
C GLY A 182 -4.95 49.45 34.50
N GLU A 183 -4.81 50.76 34.30
CA GLU A 183 -3.60 51.45 33.85
C GLU A 183 -2.42 51.20 34.82
N GLN A 184 -1.23 50.82 34.31
CA GLN A 184 0.06 51.53 34.49
C GLN A 184 1.27 50.63 34.09
N ALA A 185 2.07 51.13 33.13
CA ALA A 185 3.37 50.61 32.68
C ALA A 185 4.52 51.02 33.66
N PRO A 186 5.83 50.74 33.43
CA PRO A 186 6.49 50.06 32.31
C PRO A 186 7.66 49.10 32.68
N SER A 187 8.12 48.26 31.74
CA SER A 187 9.50 47.74 31.64
C SER A 187 9.67 46.83 30.39
N PRO A 188 10.89 46.67 29.84
CA PRO A 188 11.30 47.29 28.57
C PRO A 188 11.15 46.37 27.35
N ALA A 189 11.26 47.02 26.19
CA ALA A 189 11.18 46.46 24.85
C ALA A 189 12.06 45.21 24.63
N ARG A 190 11.46 44.18 24.03
CA ARG A 190 12.17 43.15 23.26
C ARG A 190 11.87 43.39 21.77
N PRO A 191 12.88 43.44 20.89
CA PRO A 191 12.68 43.79 19.48
C PRO A 191 11.85 42.72 18.76
N PRO A 192 11.13 43.08 17.67
CA PRO A 192 10.40 42.13 16.87
C PRO A 192 11.40 41.23 16.12
N SER A 193 11.33 39.92 16.35
CA SER A 193 11.85 38.95 15.39
C SER A 193 10.91 38.97 14.18
N SER A 194 11.28 39.78 13.18
CA SER A 194 10.69 39.76 11.85
C SER A 194 10.73 38.33 11.32
N ARG A 195 9.58 37.68 11.24
CA ARG A 195 9.38 36.49 10.44
C ARG A 195 9.65 36.85 8.98
N PRO A 196 10.63 36.24 8.29
CA PRO A 196 10.67 36.33 6.84
C PRO A 196 9.43 35.63 6.31
N ALA A 197 8.55 36.39 5.66
CA ALA A 197 7.54 35.83 4.77
C ALA A 197 8.29 35.28 3.56
N THR A 198 8.30 33.96 3.40
CA THR A 198 8.77 33.32 2.17
C THR A 198 7.74 33.64 1.07
N PRO A 199 8.11 34.36 -0.01
CA PRO A 199 7.19 34.58 -1.11
C PRO A 199 6.98 33.28 -1.92
N PRO A 200 5.81 33.11 -2.57
CA PRO A 200 5.55 31.98 -3.46
C PRO A 200 6.49 32.02 -4.67
N PRO A 201 6.98 30.87 -5.18
CA PRO A 201 7.79 30.85 -6.39
C PRO A 201 6.93 31.29 -7.60
N ALA A 202 7.36 32.39 -8.22
CA ALA A 202 6.84 32.91 -9.47
C ALA A 202 7.19 31.97 -10.63
N SER A 203 6.25 31.85 -11.57
CA SER A 203 6.44 31.21 -12.87
C SER A 203 7.63 31.83 -13.62
N ALA A 204 8.68 31.04 -13.82
CA ALA A 204 9.75 31.36 -14.75
C ALA A 204 9.45 30.67 -16.09
N GLY A 205 9.30 31.50 -17.12
CA GLY A 205 9.11 31.07 -18.49
C GLY A 205 10.27 30.23 -19.02
N THR A 206 9.91 29.45 -20.02
CA THR A 206 10.74 28.57 -20.84
C THR A 206 12.00 29.27 -21.37
N PRO A 207 13.22 28.76 -21.14
CA PRO A 207 14.36 29.14 -21.95
C PRO A 207 14.30 28.45 -23.33
N LEU A 208 14.40 29.25 -24.39
CA LEU A 208 14.56 28.83 -25.78
C LEU A 208 15.78 27.89 -25.94
N PRO A 209 15.70 26.83 -26.76
CA PRO A 209 16.87 26.02 -27.10
C PRO A 209 17.80 26.80 -28.04
N ALA A 210 19.00 27.14 -27.55
CA ALA A 210 20.14 27.51 -28.39
C ALA A 210 20.88 26.22 -28.78
N GLY A 211 20.78 25.81 -30.03
CA GLY A 211 21.45 24.60 -30.53
C GLY A 211 20.99 24.16 -31.91
N SER A 212 21.05 25.04 -32.90
CA SER A 212 21.01 24.64 -34.32
C SER A 212 22.43 24.65 -34.85
N SER A 213 23.06 23.48 -34.85
CA SER A 213 24.27 23.21 -35.64
C SER A 213 23.83 22.33 -36.80
N GLY A 214 23.78 22.92 -37.99
CA GLY A 214 23.34 22.25 -39.20
C GLY A 214 24.21 21.05 -39.55
N THR A 215 23.56 19.98 -40.00
CA THR A 215 24.22 18.86 -40.67
C THR A 215 24.60 19.32 -42.09
N PRO A 216 25.87 19.24 -42.51
CA PRO A 216 26.23 19.52 -43.90
C PRO A 216 25.67 18.44 -44.83
N LEU A 217 25.10 18.90 -45.94
CA LEU A 217 24.62 18.09 -47.06
C LEU A 217 25.82 17.38 -47.72
N PRO A 218 25.75 16.07 -48.04
CA PRO A 218 26.80 15.45 -48.85
C PRO A 218 26.78 16.03 -50.27
N ALA A 219 27.93 16.52 -50.72
CA ALA A 219 28.17 16.87 -52.12
C ALA A 219 28.13 15.57 -52.94
N GLY A 220 27.37 15.60 -54.04
CA GLY A 220 27.28 14.48 -54.97
C GLY A 220 28.62 14.17 -55.64
N SER A 221 28.83 12.88 -55.89
CA SER A 221 29.53 12.29 -57.03
C SER A 221 29.12 10.82 -57.10
#